data_AF-A0A2V9KPZ7-F1
#
_entry.id   AF-A0A2V9KPZ7-F1
#
_cell.length_a   1.000
_cell.length_b   1.000
_cell.length_c   1.000
_cell.angle_alpha   90.00
_cell.angle_beta   90.00
_cell.angle_gamma   90.00
#
_symmetry.space_group_name_H-M   'P 1'
#
loop_
_entity.id
_entity.type
_entity.pdbx_description
1 polymer ?
#
loop_
_entity_poly.entity_id
_entity_poly.type
_entity_poly.pdbx_seq_one_letter_code
_entity_poly.pdbx_strand_id
1 'polypeptide(L)'
;ISGAYKPKVLNAHEWKTVRVLSDIVIPADERSGSATEAGVPEFIDDWLEFRGGTTLAQIRGGLTWLDAECNREFTHDFVDSTQAQQKQILDRIAYPKTAAPEDAPGVVFFNRLRDLVVSGFFSSKTGVKDLPYLGNQMLAEWEGCGEKVVAKLDLRSK
;
A
#
# COMPACT_ATOMS: atom_id res chain seq x y z
N ILE A 1 14.76 11.69 18.70
CA ILE A 1 13.37 12.01 19.09
C ILE A 1 12.74 12.67 17.88
N SER A 2 12.07 11.89 17.03
CA SER A 2 11.37 12.43 15.86
C SER A 2 10.01 12.95 16.34
N GLY A 3 9.66 14.19 16.03
CA GLY A 3 8.30 14.68 16.26
C GLY A 3 7.28 13.84 15.48
N ALA A 4 6.06 13.73 16.01
CA ALA A 4 4.97 13.07 15.29
C ALA A 4 4.82 13.72 13.90
N TYR A 5 4.78 12.89 12.84
CA TYR A 5 4.60 13.38 11.47
C TYR A 5 3.30 14.19 11.38
N LYS A 6 3.38 15.34 10.70
CA LYS A 6 2.23 16.20 10.42
C LYS A 6 1.87 16.07 8.95
N PRO A 7 0.68 15.54 8.61
CA PRO A 7 0.21 15.47 7.23
C PRO A 7 0.17 16.85 6.58
N LYS A 8 0.53 16.88 5.30
CA LYS A 8 0.64 18.09 4.48
C LYS A 8 -0.62 18.32 3.67
N VAL A 9 -1.17 17.26 3.07
CA VAL A 9 -2.38 17.35 2.25
C VAL A 9 -3.58 16.62 2.85
N LEU A 10 -3.37 15.54 3.60
CA LEU A 10 -4.47 14.84 4.25
C LEU A 10 -4.92 15.55 5.53
N ASN A 11 -6.22 15.65 5.75
CA ASN A 11 -6.75 16.12 7.03
C ASN A 11 -6.64 15.02 8.12
N ALA A 12 -6.99 15.33 9.37
CA ALA A 12 -6.83 14.39 10.48
C ALA A 12 -7.62 13.09 10.31
N HIS A 13 -8.82 13.16 9.75
CA HIS A 13 -9.67 11.99 9.48
C HIS A 13 -9.11 11.17 8.31
N GLU A 14 -8.83 11.83 7.18
CA GLU A 14 -8.22 11.21 6.00
C GLU A 14 -6.90 10.49 6.36
N TRP A 15 -6.08 11.11 7.21
CA TRP A 15 -4.84 10.54 7.72
C TRP A 15 -5.07 9.27 8.53
N LYS A 16 -6.03 9.30 9.48
CA LYS A 16 -6.40 8.11 10.26
C LYS A 16 -6.87 6.99 9.33
N THR A 17 -7.70 7.30 8.35
CA THR A 17 -8.24 6.33 7.38
C THR A 17 -7.14 5.72 6.51
N VAL A 18 -6.24 6.53 5.96
CA VAL A 18 -5.11 6.03 5.15
C VAL A 18 -4.19 5.13 5.97
N ARG A 19 -3.93 5.44 7.24
CA ARG A 19 -3.13 4.57 8.12
C ARG A 19 -3.78 3.20 8.32
N VAL A 20 -5.07 3.18 8.65
CA VAL A 20 -5.83 1.92 8.83
C VAL A 20 -5.85 1.11 7.53
N LEU A 21 -6.16 1.74 6.39
CA LEU A 21 -6.18 1.06 5.10
C LEU A 21 -4.80 0.53 4.68
N SER A 22 -3.73 1.25 5.00
CA SER A 22 -2.36 0.80 4.71
C SER A 22 -2.05 -0.52 5.40
N ASP A 23 -2.39 -0.63 6.70
CA ASP A 23 -2.15 -1.85 7.48
C ASP A 23 -3.12 -2.98 7.13
N ILE A 24 -4.33 -2.67 6.62
CA ILE A 24 -5.22 -3.71 6.06
C ILE A 24 -4.64 -4.28 4.76
N VAL A 25 -4.04 -3.44 3.92
CA VAL A 25 -3.46 -3.86 2.64
C VAL A 25 -2.16 -4.63 2.83
N ILE A 26 -1.27 -4.17 3.72
CA ILE A 26 -0.06 -4.89 4.13
C ILE A 26 0.02 -4.90 5.67
N PRO A 27 -0.51 -5.96 6.32
CA PRO A 27 -0.42 -6.11 7.77
C PRO A 27 0.99 -6.53 8.19
N ALA A 28 1.32 -6.33 9.46
CA ALA A 28 2.50 -6.96 10.04
C ALA A 28 2.36 -8.49 10.03
N ASP A 29 3.46 -9.18 9.76
CA ASP A 29 3.53 -10.65 9.75
C ASP A 29 4.84 -11.15 10.39
N GLU A 30 5.13 -12.45 10.29
CA GLU A 30 6.34 -13.04 10.88
C GLU A 30 7.64 -12.57 10.21
N ARG A 31 7.56 -12.04 8.98
CA ARG A 31 8.74 -11.68 8.18
C ARG A 31 9.01 -10.18 8.22
N SER A 32 7.96 -9.38 8.29
CA SER A 32 7.99 -7.94 8.07
C SER A 32 7.03 -7.21 8.99
N GLY A 33 7.35 -5.95 9.29
CA GLY A 33 6.43 -5.04 9.98
C GLY A 33 5.28 -4.59 9.08
N SER A 34 4.33 -3.84 9.64
CA SER A 34 3.18 -3.32 8.89
C SER A 34 3.56 -2.21 7.90
N ALA A 35 2.62 -1.83 7.04
CA ALA A 35 2.75 -0.65 6.18
C ALA A 35 3.02 0.63 6.98
N THR A 36 2.34 0.83 8.12
CA THR A 36 2.57 2.00 8.98
C THR A 36 3.96 1.99 9.61
N GLU A 37 4.47 0.84 10.05
CA GLU A 37 5.85 0.71 10.57
C GLU A 37 6.91 0.96 9.50
N ALA A 38 6.58 0.67 8.24
CA ALA A 38 7.43 0.95 7.07
C ALA A 38 7.37 2.42 6.58
N GLY A 39 6.54 3.28 7.19
CA GLY A 39 6.39 4.69 6.80
C GLY A 39 5.58 4.93 5.53
N VAL A 40 4.71 3.98 5.17
CA VAL A 40 3.89 4.05 3.95
C VAL A 40 2.88 5.21 3.95
N PRO A 41 2.15 5.52 5.04
CA PRO A 41 1.22 6.66 5.06
C PRO A 41 1.91 7.99 4.79
N GLU A 42 3.10 8.19 5.36
CA GLU A 42 3.94 9.37 5.14
C GLU A 42 4.37 9.48 3.67
N PHE A 43 4.78 8.36 3.06
CA PHE A 43 5.04 8.29 1.62
C PHE A 43 3.81 8.64 0.78
N ILE A 44 2.61 8.17 1.16
CA ILE A 44 1.38 8.46 0.43
C ILE A 44 1.07 9.97 0.51
N ASP A 45 1.13 10.58 1.69
CA ASP A 45 0.87 12.02 1.84
C ASP A 45 1.88 12.86 1.03
N ASP A 46 3.17 12.52 1.08
CA ASP A 46 4.22 13.15 0.28
C ASP A 46 4.00 12.96 -1.23
N TRP A 47 3.58 11.76 -1.66
CA TRP A 47 3.30 11.47 -3.05
C TRP A 47 2.06 12.23 -3.57
N LEU A 48 1.03 12.37 -2.73
CA LEU A 48 -0.16 13.13 -3.05
C LEU A 48 0.12 14.63 -3.12
N GLU A 49 0.97 15.15 -2.24
CA GLU A 49 1.49 16.51 -2.32
C GLU A 49 2.26 16.73 -3.63
N PHE A 50 3.21 15.84 -3.93
CA PHE A 50 4.08 15.97 -5.11
C PHE A 50 3.31 15.85 -6.43
N ARG A 51 2.40 14.87 -6.54
CA ARG A 51 1.63 14.65 -7.77
C ARG A 51 0.50 15.65 -7.94
N GLY A 52 -0.13 16.07 -6.84
CA GLY A 52 -1.26 16.98 -6.82
C GLY A 52 -2.43 16.57 -7.73
N GLY A 53 -3.32 17.52 -7.97
CA GLY A 53 -4.37 17.45 -8.99
C GLY A 53 -5.28 16.22 -8.88
N THR A 54 -5.40 15.47 -9.98
CA THR A 54 -6.35 14.36 -10.13
C THR A 54 -6.12 13.23 -9.13
N THR A 55 -4.87 12.91 -8.76
CA THR A 55 -4.61 11.78 -7.84
C THR A 55 -5.13 12.08 -6.43
N LEU A 56 -4.90 13.29 -5.94
CA LEU A 56 -5.41 13.72 -4.62
C LEU A 56 -6.95 13.73 -4.60
N ALA A 57 -7.59 14.25 -5.66
CA ALA A 57 -9.04 14.25 -5.77
C ALA A 57 -9.63 12.83 -5.79
N GLN A 58 -8.99 11.89 -6.50
CA GLN A 58 -9.42 10.48 -6.55
C GLN A 58 -9.31 9.80 -5.19
N ILE A 59 -8.20 9.99 -4.46
CA ILE A 59 -8.05 9.42 -3.12
C ILE A 59 -9.10 9.99 -2.17
N ARG A 60 -9.28 11.32 -2.12
CA ARG A 60 -10.30 11.94 -1.26
C ARG A 60 -11.71 11.47 -1.60
N GLY A 61 -12.06 11.43 -2.88
CA GLY A 61 -13.37 10.93 -3.32
C GLY A 61 -13.63 9.50 -2.86
N GLY A 62 -12.60 8.65 -2.90
CA GLY A 62 -12.71 7.28 -2.40
C GLY A 62 -12.77 7.15 -0.87
N LEU A 63 -12.07 8.01 -0.13
CA LEU A 63 -12.20 8.08 1.33
C LEU A 63 -13.63 8.52 1.73
N THR A 64 -14.17 9.53 1.07
CA THR A 64 -15.57 9.95 1.25
C THR A 64 -16.56 8.83 0.88
N TRP A 65 -16.29 8.10 -0.20
CA TRP A 65 -17.11 6.95 -0.58
C TRP A 65 -17.10 5.87 0.52
N LEU A 66 -15.94 5.53 1.08
CA LEU A 66 -15.84 4.57 2.18
C LEU A 66 -16.69 4.98 3.39
N ASP A 67 -16.57 6.23 3.82
CA ASP A 67 -17.35 6.73 4.95
C ASP A 67 -18.85 6.74 4.63
N ALA A 68 -19.25 7.10 3.41
CA ALA A 68 -20.66 7.08 3.01
C ALA A 68 -21.24 5.65 3.02
N GLU A 69 -20.49 4.66 2.53
CA GLU A 69 -20.90 3.26 2.54
C GLU A 69 -20.97 2.69 3.96
N CYS A 70 -19.97 2.96 4.81
CA CYS A 70 -20.00 2.57 6.22
C CYS A 70 -21.14 3.25 6.99
N ASN A 71 -21.40 4.54 6.75
CA ASN A 71 -22.52 5.23 7.40
C ASN A 71 -23.87 4.67 6.96
N ARG A 72 -24.04 4.35 5.67
CA ARG A 72 -25.29 3.77 5.17
C ARG A 72 -25.58 2.40 5.78
N GLU A 73 -24.57 1.53 5.88
CA GLU A 73 -24.77 0.16 6.37
C GLU A 73 -24.72 0.06 7.91
N PHE A 74 -23.93 0.93 8.57
CA PHE A 74 -23.56 0.78 9.98
C PHE A 74 -23.69 2.04 10.84
N THR A 75 -24.01 3.20 10.25
CA THR A 75 -24.13 4.50 10.97
C THR A 75 -22.83 4.96 11.66
N HIS A 76 -21.68 4.54 11.12
CA HIS A 76 -20.36 4.94 11.57
C HIS A 76 -19.47 5.26 10.37
N ASP A 77 -18.50 6.15 10.55
CA ASP A 77 -17.41 6.33 9.58
C ASP A 77 -16.57 5.05 9.49
N PHE A 78 -15.79 4.90 8.41
CA PHE A 78 -15.02 3.69 8.18
C PHE A 78 -14.05 3.38 9.32
N VAL A 79 -13.33 4.40 9.81
CA VAL A 79 -12.34 4.26 10.89
C VAL A 79 -12.92 4.02 12.27
N ASP A 80 -14.22 4.27 12.44
CA ASP A 80 -14.93 4.05 13.70
C ASP A 80 -15.79 2.76 13.65
N SER A 81 -15.87 2.13 12.48
CA SER A 81 -16.48 0.82 12.29
C SER A 81 -15.58 -0.30 12.82
N THR A 82 -16.19 -1.42 13.22
CA THR A 82 -15.47 -2.63 13.63
C THR A 82 -14.66 -3.23 12.47
N GLN A 83 -13.62 -4.01 12.77
CA GLN A 83 -12.81 -4.68 11.73
C GLN A 83 -13.65 -5.57 10.79
N ALA A 84 -14.70 -6.22 11.32
CA ALA A 84 -15.61 -7.01 10.51
C ALA A 84 -16.41 -6.15 9.52
N GLN A 85 -16.90 -4.99 9.97
CA GLN A 85 -17.63 -4.03 9.13
C GLN A 85 -16.71 -3.39 8.07
N GLN A 86 -15.50 -3.00 8.47
CA GLN A 86 -14.49 -2.50 7.53
C GLN A 86 -14.20 -3.54 6.44
N LYS A 87 -13.96 -4.80 6.84
CA LYS A 87 -13.73 -5.91 5.91
C LYS A 87 -14.92 -6.11 4.97
N GLN A 88 -16.14 -6.05 5.48
CA GLN A 88 -17.34 -6.23 4.65
C GLN A 88 -17.43 -5.19 3.52
N ILE A 89 -17.13 -3.93 3.81
CA ILE A 89 -17.10 -2.88 2.76
C ILE A 89 -15.92 -3.07 1.82
N LEU A 90 -14.74 -3.40 2.34
CA LEU A 90 -13.56 -3.62 1.51
C LEU A 90 -13.67 -4.84 0.59
N ASP A 91 -14.31 -5.93 1.04
CA ASP A 91 -14.52 -7.14 0.25
C ASP A 91 -15.32 -6.85 -1.04
N ARG A 92 -16.22 -5.87 -1.02
CA ARG A 92 -17.00 -5.43 -2.20
C ARG A 92 -16.12 -4.85 -3.30
N ILE A 93 -15.07 -4.12 -2.92
CA ILE A 93 -14.21 -3.36 -3.84
C ILE A 93 -12.83 -3.99 -4.05
N ALA A 94 -12.49 -5.02 -3.27
CA ALA A 94 -11.18 -5.66 -3.30
C ALA A 94 -10.90 -6.41 -4.61
N TYR A 95 -11.95 -6.94 -5.24
CA TYR A 95 -11.85 -7.86 -6.38
C TYR A 95 -12.59 -7.31 -7.62
N PRO A 96 -11.89 -6.60 -8.52
CA PRO A 96 -12.53 -5.89 -9.64
C PRO A 96 -13.36 -6.77 -10.57
N LYS A 97 -13.01 -8.06 -10.69
CA LYS A 97 -13.71 -9.00 -11.58
C LYS A 97 -15.08 -9.46 -11.06
N THR A 98 -15.33 -9.30 -9.77
CA THR A 98 -16.55 -9.78 -9.10
C THR A 98 -17.29 -8.65 -8.38
N ALA A 99 -16.77 -7.43 -8.43
CA ALA A 99 -17.40 -6.26 -7.82
C ALA A 99 -18.71 -5.91 -8.54
N ALA A 100 -19.68 -5.42 -7.78
CA ALA A 100 -20.94 -4.97 -8.33
C ALA A 100 -20.73 -3.69 -9.16
N PRO A 101 -21.49 -3.46 -10.25
CA PRO A 101 -21.33 -2.25 -11.09
C PRO A 101 -21.46 -0.94 -10.31
N GLU A 102 -22.31 -0.90 -9.29
CA GLU A 102 -22.51 0.23 -8.38
C GLU A 102 -21.25 0.58 -7.56
N ASP A 103 -20.37 -0.41 -7.33
CA ASP A 103 -19.13 -0.27 -6.56
C ASP A 103 -17.93 0.13 -7.43
N ALA A 104 -18.14 0.33 -8.73
CA ALA A 104 -17.06 0.70 -9.65
C ALA A 104 -16.22 1.90 -9.20
N PRO A 105 -16.78 3.00 -8.64
CA PRO A 105 -15.97 4.10 -8.09
C PRO A 105 -15.07 3.66 -6.94
N GLY A 106 -15.61 2.85 -6.01
CA GLY A 106 -14.87 2.30 -4.87
C GLY A 106 -13.74 1.35 -5.31
N VAL A 107 -13.98 0.53 -6.34
CA VAL A 107 -12.96 -0.35 -6.93
C VAL A 107 -11.80 0.46 -7.52
N VAL A 108 -12.09 1.52 -8.28
CA VAL A 108 -11.06 2.38 -8.88
C VAL A 108 -10.20 3.02 -7.79
N PHE A 109 -10.84 3.56 -6.75
CA PHE A 109 -10.14 4.11 -5.59
C PHE A 109 -9.26 3.07 -4.89
N PHE A 110 -9.82 1.90 -4.56
CA PHE A 110 -9.11 0.93 -3.73
C PHE A 110 -7.93 0.29 -4.47
N ASN A 111 -8.05 0.08 -5.77
CA ASN A 111 -6.91 -0.33 -6.60
C ASN A 111 -5.81 0.74 -6.56
N ARG A 112 -6.17 2.02 -6.73
CA ARG A 112 -5.19 3.10 -6.71
C ARG A 112 -4.49 3.23 -5.36
N LEU A 113 -5.24 3.12 -4.27
CA LEU A 113 -4.68 3.14 -2.92
C LEU A 113 -3.77 1.93 -2.69
N ARG A 114 -4.20 0.72 -3.07
CA ARG A 114 -3.40 -0.50 -2.95
C ARG A 114 -2.09 -0.39 -3.71
N ASP A 115 -2.11 0.14 -4.94
CA ASP A 115 -0.89 0.37 -5.72
C ASP A 115 0.08 1.30 -4.98
N LEU A 116 -0.42 2.37 -4.35
CA LEU A 116 0.39 3.30 -3.57
C LEU A 116 0.97 2.63 -2.31
N VAL A 117 0.17 1.83 -1.60
CA VAL A 117 0.62 1.10 -0.39
C VAL A 117 1.72 0.11 -0.74
N VAL A 118 1.51 -0.72 -1.77
CA VAL A 118 2.49 -1.70 -2.24
C VAL A 118 3.76 -1.02 -2.73
N SER A 119 3.63 0.08 -3.49
CA SER A 119 4.79 0.84 -3.97
C SER A 119 5.59 1.44 -2.82
N GLY A 120 4.91 2.03 -1.82
CA GLY A 120 5.56 2.60 -0.64
C GLY A 120 6.26 1.52 0.19
N PHE A 121 5.59 0.39 0.43
CA PHE A 121 6.14 -0.67 1.26
C PHE A 121 7.38 -1.31 0.64
N PHE A 122 7.32 -1.75 -0.62
CA PHE A 122 8.44 -2.42 -1.27
C PHE A 122 9.56 -1.47 -1.76
N SER A 123 9.37 -0.16 -1.61
CA SER A 123 10.45 0.84 -1.73
C SER A 123 11.09 1.19 -0.38
N SER A 124 10.48 0.77 0.74
CA SER A 124 11.02 0.98 2.08
C SER A 124 12.14 -0.03 2.41
N LYS A 125 12.94 0.28 3.44
CA LYS A 125 13.95 -0.68 3.95
C LYS A 125 13.31 -1.99 4.42
N THR A 126 12.12 -1.92 5.03
CA THR A 126 11.40 -3.09 5.53
C THR A 126 10.95 -3.98 4.38
N GLY A 127 10.26 -3.43 3.39
CA GLY A 127 9.78 -4.20 2.24
C GLY A 127 10.91 -4.72 1.35
N VAL A 128 11.98 -3.95 1.13
CA VAL A 128 13.14 -4.44 0.36
C VAL A 128 13.85 -5.60 1.07
N LYS A 129 13.89 -5.61 2.40
CA LYS A 129 14.43 -6.74 3.18
C LYS A 129 13.49 -7.94 3.16
N ASP A 130 12.18 -7.71 3.14
CA ASP A 130 11.19 -8.77 3.00
C ASP A 130 11.30 -9.45 1.63
N LEU A 131 11.62 -8.69 0.58
CA LEU A 131 12.07 -9.26 -0.68
C LEU A 131 13.44 -9.93 -0.47
N PRO A 132 13.68 -11.17 -0.93
CA PRO A 132 15.03 -11.75 -0.98
C PRO A 132 15.88 -11.11 -2.09
N TYR A 133 15.81 -9.77 -2.22
CA TYR A 133 16.46 -8.99 -3.27
C TYR A 133 17.90 -8.68 -2.85
N LEU A 134 18.86 -9.18 -3.63
CA LEU A 134 20.30 -8.99 -3.37
C LEU A 134 20.93 -7.86 -4.20
N GLY A 135 20.22 -7.31 -5.18
CA GLY A 135 20.77 -6.36 -6.16
C GLY A 135 21.06 -4.95 -5.63
N ASN A 136 20.74 -4.67 -4.37
CA ASN A 136 21.05 -3.42 -3.68
C ASN A 136 22.25 -3.54 -2.72
N GLN A 137 22.93 -4.69 -2.71
CA GLN A 137 24.16 -4.88 -1.94
C GLN A 137 25.36 -4.38 -2.73
N MET A 138 26.22 -3.59 -2.08
CA MET A 138 27.52 -3.22 -2.65
C MET A 138 28.37 -4.48 -2.74
N LEU A 139 28.83 -4.80 -3.95
CA LEU A 139 29.83 -5.85 -4.17
C LEU A 139 31.17 -5.19 -4.44
N ALA A 140 32.21 -5.59 -3.68
CA ALA A 140 33.57 -5.11 -3.91
C ALA A 140 34.14 -5.65 -5.23
N GLU A 141 33.75 -6.88 -5.58
CA GLU A 141 34.09 -7.57 -6.82
C GLU A 141 32.85 -8.30 -7.34
N TRP A 142 32.67 -8.29 -8.65
CA TRP A 142 31.59 -9.03 -9.31
C TRP A 142 32.08 -10.42 -9.72
N GLU A 143 31.73 -11.44 -8.95
CA GLU A 143 32.13 -12.84 -9.19
C GLU A 143 31.41 -13.50 -10.39
N GLY A 144 30.54 -12.77 -11.08
CA GLY A 144 29.79 -13.30 -12.22
C GLY A 144 28.65 -14.23 -11.82
N CYS A 145 28.16 -15.00 -12.79
CA CYS A 145 27.15 -16.02 -12.52
C CYS A 145 27.77 -17.21 -11.80
N GLY A 146 27.15 -17.67 -10.70
CA GLY A 146 27.62 -18.87 -10.00
C GLY A 146 27.63 -20.11 -10.91
N GLU A 147 28.53 -21.06 -10.62
CA GLU A 147 28.78 -22.23 -11.47
C GLU A 147 27.51 -23.03 -11.84
N LYS A 148 26.55 -23.12 -10.91
CA LYS A 148 25.26 -23.80 -11.16
C LYS A 148 24.47 -23.17 -12.29
N VAL A 149 24.51 -21.84 -12.42
CA VAL A 149 23.80 -21.09 -13.47
C VAL A 149 24.55 -21.25 -14.79
N VAL A 150 25.88 -21.12 -14.77
CA VAL A 150 26.74 -21.29 -15.95
C VAL A 150 26.59 -22.70 -16.54
N ALA A 151 26.57 -23.74 -15.69
CA ALA A 151 26.36 -25.12 -16.12
C ALA A 151 24.96 -25.36 -16.70
N LYS A 152 23.93 -24.71 -16.15
CA LYS A 152 22.54 -24.83 -16.65
C LYS A 152 22.35 -24.15 -18.00
N LEU A 153 23.04 -23.04 -18.25
CA LEU A 153 22.92 -22.25 -19.47
C LEU A 153 23.93 -22.64 -20.56
N ASP A 154 24.75 -23.67 -20.31
CA ASP A 154 25.83 -24.13 -21.21
C ASP A 154 26.74 -22.97 -21.69
N LEU A 155 26.96 -21.99 -20.82
CA LEU A 155 27.76 -20.79 -21.11
C LEU A 155 29.27 -21.05 -20.97
N ARG A 156 29.69 -22.30 -20.72
CA ARG A 156 31.12 -22.64 -20.72
C ARG A 156 31.59 -22.58 -22.17
N SER A 157 32.39 -21.55 -22.46
CA SER A 157 33.05 -21.39 -23.75
C SER A 157 33.74 -22.69 -24.17
N LYS A 158 33.57 -23.06 -25.45
CA LYS A 158 34.47 -24.01 -26.13
C LYS A 158 35.93 -23.58 -26.01
#